data_AF-Q79A74-F1
#
_entry.id   AF-Q79A74-F1
#
_cell.length_a   1.000
_cell.length_b   1.000
_cell.length_c   1.000
_cell.angle_alpha   90.00
_cell.angle_beta   90.00
_cell.angle_gamma   90.00
#
_symmetry.space_group_name_H-M   'P 1'
#
loop_
_entity.id
_entity.type
_entity.pdbx_description
1 polymer ?
#
loop_
_entity_poly.entity_id
_entity_poly.type
_entity_poly.pdbx_seq_one_letter_code
_entity_poly.pdbx_strand_id
1 'polypeptide(L)' 'MTSCPSSAGCSGQSPSRVNEQLARKAAQHPCYSVSGHHRFARMHLAVAPACNLQCNYCNRKYDCSNESRPGVVSELLLPG' A
#
# COMPACT_ATOMS: atom_id res chain seq x y z
N MET A 1 18.34 22.13 -28.24
CA MET A 1 17.51 21.16 -29.00
C MET A 1 18.19 19.80 -28.94
N THR A 2 18.06 19.11 -27.82
CA THR A 2 18.60 17.76 -27.63
C THR A 2 17.42 16.82 -27.41
N SER A 3 17.33 15.86 -28.32
CA SER A 3 16.26 14.90 -28.53
C SER A 3 16.13 13.91 -27.36
N CYS A 4 14.89 13.70 -26.92
CA CYS A 4 14.52 12.61 -26.04
C CYS A 4 14.52 11.29 -26.86
N PRO A 5 15.26 10.24 -26.48
CA PRO A 5 15.21 8.96 -27.18
C PRO A 5 13.92 8.23 -26.79
N SER A 6 12.84 8.55 -27.50
CA SER A 6 11.56 7.85 -27.45
C SER A 6 11.66 6.50 -28.16
N SER A 7 12.35 5.52 -27.58
CA SER A 7 12.40 4.17 -28.19
C SER A 7 12.66 3.04 -27.19
N ALA A 8 12.00 3.08 -26.02
CA ALA A 8 11.83 1.88 -25.19
C ALA A 8 10.51 1.89 -24.39
N GLY A 9 9.46 1.34 -24.99
CA GLY A 9 8.51 0.50 -24.24
C GLY A 9 7.23 1.12 -23.68
N CYS A 10 6.39 1.76 -24.50
CA CYS A 10 4.95 1.83 -24.18
C CYS A 10 4.24 0.61 -24.78
N SER A 11 4.50 -0.56 -24.21
CA SER A 11 3.68 -1.74 -24.46
C SER A 11 2.33 -1.52 -23.80
N GLY A 12 1.33 -1.09 -24.58
CA GLY A 12 -0.06 -1.11 -24.16
C GLY A 12 -0.39 -2.52 -23.66
N GLN A 13 -0.52 -2.68 -22.34
CA GLN A 13 -0.84 -3.97 -21.75
C GLN A 13 -2.26 -4.33 -22.14
N SER A 14 -2.43 -5.48 -22.80
CA SER A 14 -3.74 -6.03 -23.07
C SER A 14 -4.50 -6.23 -21.75
N PRO A 15 -5.79 -5.84 -21.67
CA PRO A 15 -6.56 -5.85 -20.42
C PRO A 15 -6.62 -7.25 -19.77
N SER A 16 -6.45 -8.31 -20.57
CA SER A 16 -6.42 -9.70 -20.11
C SER A 16 -5.22 -10.04 -19.22
N ARG A 17 -4.02 -9.53 -19.52
CA ARG A 17 -2.82 -9.82 -18.71
C ARG A 17 -2.81 -9.08 -17.38
N VAL A 18 -3.37 -7.86 -17.36
CA VAL A 18 -3.51 -7.06 -16.14
C VAL A 18 -4.44 -7.74 -15.15
N ASN A 19 -5.56 -8.30 -15.63
CA ASN A 19 -6.54 -8.98 -14.78
C ASN A 19 -5.95 -10.25 -14.11
N GLU A 20 -5.20 -11.03 -14.88
CA GLU A 20 -4.55 -12.25 -14.38
C GLU A 20 -3.47 -11.95 -13.32
N GLN A 21 -2.69 -10.89 -13.52
CA GLN A 21 -1.69 -10.47 -12.51
C GLN A 21 -2.35 -9.96 -11.24
N LEU A 22 -3.47 -9.24 -11.34
CA LEU A 22 -4.22 -8.76 -10.19
C LEU A 22 -4.85 -9.91 -9.41
N ALA A 23 -5.44 -10.89 -10.10
CA ALA A 23 -5.99 -12.10 -9.49
C ALA A 23 -4.92 -12.84 -8.68
N ARG A 24 -3.70 -12.96 -9.22
CA ARG A 24 -2.57 -13.56 -8.51
C ARG A 24 -2.15 -12.76 -7.27
N LYS A 25 -2.05 -11.43 -7.37
CA LYS A 25 -1.74 -10.57 -6.22
C LYS A 25 -2.81 -10.68 -5.12
N ALA A 26 -4.09 -10.67 -5.49
CA ALA A 26 -5.19 -10.82 -4.54
C ALA A 26 -5.15 -12.19 -3.84
N ALA A 27 -4.88 -13.27 -4.59
CA ALA A 27 -4.78 -14.62 -4.03
C ALA A 27 -3.64 -14.76 -3.00
N GLN A 28 -2.53 -14.03 -3.18
CA GLN A 28 -1.37 -14.04 -2.29
C GLN A 28 -1.45 -12.99 -1.17
N HIS A 29 -2.39 -12.05 -1.22
CA HIS A 29 -2.46 -10.97 -0.22
C HIS A 29 -3.33 -11.38 0.98
N PRO A 30 -2.83 -11.23 2.22
CA PRO A 30 -3.50 -11.77 3.40
C PRO A 30 -4.87 -11.16 3.70
N CYS A 31 -5.20 -9.95 3.22
CA CYS A 31 -6.56 -9.40 3.40
C CYS A 31 -7.49 -9.53 2.18
N TYR A 32 -7.05 -10.09 1.06
CA TYR A 32 -7.94 -10.31 -0.10
C TYR A 32 -8.24 -11.80 -0.36
N SER A 33 -7.56 -12.70 0.36
CA SER A 33 -7.72 -14.14 0.20
C SER A 33 -7.90 -14.82 1.55
N VAL A 34 -9.00 -15.56 1.71
CA VAL A 34 -9.31 -16.34 2.92
C VAL A 34 -8.22 -17.39 3.17
N SER A 35 -7.78 -18.08 2.12
CA SER A 35 -6.68 -19.05 2.21
C SER A 35 -5.30 -18.38 2.34
N GLY A 36 -5.16 -17.15 1.87
CA GLY A 36 -3.93 -16.36 1.94
C GLY A 36 -3.63 -15.82 3.34
N HIS A 37 -4.65 -15.53 4.15
CA HIS A 37 -4.50 -14.97 5.50
C HIS A 37 -3.64 -15.85 6.44
N HIS A 38 -3.64 -17.17 6.24
CA HIS A 38 -2.86 -18.11 7.05
C HIS A 38 -1.47 -18.43 6.46
N ARG A 39 -1.17 -17.98 5.24
CA ARG A 39 0.03 -18.36 4.49
C ARG A 39 0.98 -17.20 4.21
N PHE A 40 0.43 -15.99 4.10
CA PHE A 40 1.19 -14.80 3.74
C PHE A 40 1.05 -13.73 4.83
N ALA A 41 2.09 -12.91 4.98
CA ALA A 41 2.13 -11.82 5.95
C ALA A 41 2.29 -10.47 5.25
N ARG A 42 1.93 -9.40 5.95
CA ARG A 42 2.20 -8.02 5.55
C ARG A 42 2.78 -7.25 6.73
N MET A 43 3.64 -6.26 6.44
CA MET A 43 4.15 -5.32 7.42
C MET A 43 3.79 -3.90 7.00
N HIS A 44 3.41 -3.05 7.95
CA HIS A 44 3.18 -1.63 7.73
C HIS A 44 4.42 -0.85 8.12
N LEU A 45 4.86 0.08 7.28
CA LEU A 45 6.02 0.95 7.55
C LEU A 45 5.54 2.37 7.83
N ALA A 46 6.09 2.95 8.90
CA ALA A 46 5.77 4.26 9.44
C ALA A 46 6.35 5.41 8.59
N VAL A 47 5.89 5.62 7.35
CA VAL A 47 6.50 6.63 6.45
C VAL A 47 5.62 7.84 6.16
N ALA A 48 4.37 7.86 6.65
CA ALA A 48 3.40 8.91 6.37
C ALA A 48 3.00 9.67 7.67
N PRO A 49 3.59 10.84 7.97
CA PRO A 49 3.37 11.57 9.23
C PRO A 49 2.06 12.36 9.29
N ALA A 50 1.42 12.61 8.14
CA ALA A 50 0.30 13.53 8.05
C ALA A 50 -0.83 12.98 7.18
N CYS A 51 -2.05 13.41 7.50
CA CYS A 51 -3.25 13.18 6.70
C CYS A 51 -3.87 14.51 6.30
N ASN A 52 -4.41 14.59 5.08
CA ASN A 52 -5.06 15.78 4.53
C ASN A 52 -6.50 15.98 5.00
N LEU A 53 -7.08 15.03 5.75
CA LEU A 53 -8.45 15.11 6.28
C LEU A 53 -8.50 14.68 7.75
N GLN A 54 -9.45 15.26 8.50
CA GLN A 54 -9.66 14.97 9.92
C GLN A 54 -10.98 14.24 10.10
N CYS A 55 -10.94 12.94 10.40
CA CYS A 55 -12.13 12.16 10.72
C CYS A 55 -12.62 12.47 12.14
N ASN A 56 -13.93 12.35 12.37
CA ASN A 56 -14.53 12.56 13.70
C ASN A 56 -14.09 11.54 14.75
N TYR A 57 -13.56 10.39 14.33
CA TYR A 57 -13.12 9.30 15.21
C TYR A 57 -11.60 9.18 15.34
N CYS A 58 -10.82 10.05 14.68
CA CYS A 58 -9.36 10.01 14.74
C CYS A 58 -8.84 11.22 15.49
N ASN A 59 -8.01 11.05 16.52
CA ASN A 59 -7.29 12.14 17.15
C ASN A 59 -5.79 12.01 16.86
N ARG A 60 -5.23 12.87 16.01
CA ARG A 60 -3.83 12.77 15.55
C ARG A 60 -2.77 13.01 16.64
N LYS A 61 -3.17 13.51 17.81
CA LYS A 61 -2.26 13.69 18.95
C LYS A 61 -1.97 12.39 19.68
N TYR A 62 -2.80 11.38 19.48
CA TYR A 62 -2.71 10.10 20.16
C TYR A 62 -2.71 9.00 19.11
N ASP A 63 -1.94 7.95 19.37
CA ASP A 63 -2.12 6.72 18.62
C ASP A 63 -3.58 6.30 18.82
N CYS A 64 -4.33 6.19 17.70
CA CYS A 64 -5.79 6.13 17.58
C CYS A 64 -6.48 5.75 18.92
N SER A 65 -6.99 6.74 19.67
CA SER A 65 -7.34 6.60 21.10
C SER A 65 -8.37 5.50 21.43
N ASN A 66 -9.07 4.98 20.43
CA ASN A 66 -10.11 3.95 20.59
C ASN A 66 -9.84 2.68 19.76
N GLU A 67 -8.67 2.54 19.14
CA GLU A 67 -8.33 1.39 18.32
C GLU A 67 -6.94 0.88 18.68
N SER A 68 -6.88 -0.24 19.43
CA SER A 68 -5.69 -1.10 19.50
C SER A 68 -5.47 -1.79 18.15
N ARG A 69 -5.30 -1.01 17.09
CA ARG A 69 -5.03 -1.52 15.77
C ARG A 69 -3.52 -1.69 15.59
N PRO A 70 -3.06 -2.88 15.21
CA PRO A 70 -1.68 -3.05 14.77
C PRO A 70 -1.43 -2.18 13.53
N GLY A 71 -0.45 -1.28 13.61
CA GLY A 71 -0.04 -0.40 12.51
C GLY A 71 0.01 1.09 12.85
N VAL A 72 -0.42 1.50 14.04
CA VAL A 72 -0.10 2.84 14.57
C VAL A 72 1.26 2.78 15.25
N VAL A 73 2.08 3.79 14.99
CA VAL A 73 3.52 3.82 15.27
C VAL A 73 3.87 5.20 15.79
N SER A 74 4.53 5.25 16.94
CA SER A 74 4.82 6.52 17.62
C SER A 74 5.98 7.29 16.97
N GLU A 75 6.81 6.62 16.15
CA GLU A 75 7.95 7.23 15.46
C GLU A 75 7.90 6.98 13.95
N LEU A 76 8.34 7.99 13.18
CA LEU A 76 8.45 7.92 11.73
C LEU A 76 9.77 7.26 11.34
N LEU A 77 9.72 6.30 10.42
CA LEU A 77 10.92 5.74 9.81
C LEU A 77 11.45 6.71 8.74
N LEU A 78 12.67 7.18 8.93
CA LEU A 78 13.39 7.96 7.92
C LEU A 78 14.07 7.01 6.93
N PRO A 79 14.04 7.29 5.61
CA PRO A 79 14.94 6.63 4.68
C PRO A 79 16.38 7.03 5.05
N GLY A 80 17.21 6.05 5.36
CA GLY A 80 18.63 6.25 5.68
C GLY A 80 19.46 6.74 4.51
#